data_AF-A0A7S3KD06-F1
#
_entry.id   AF-A0A7S3KD06-F1
#
_cell.length_a   1.000
_cell.length_b   1.000
_cell.length_c   1.000
_cell.angle_alpha   90.00
_cell.angle_beta   90.00
_cell.angle_gamma   90.00
#
_symmetry.space_group_name_H-M   'P 1'
#
loop_
_entity.id
_entity.type
_entity.pdbx_description
1 polymer ?
#
loop_
_entity_poly.entity_id
_entity_poly.type
_entity_poly.pdbx_seq_one_letter_code
_entity_poly.pdbx_strand_id
1 'polypeptide(L)'
;MYDLEDLFGFKIGTGNQGYQVDTLPIDLEQADLKPGDLIFYSGTATNPKKKPWWHHMKHVEMFTRGPTGVQSIGSRGMKKVVNYFDSFKFVSRSYADIKWHYKSIDTWLEGKCEIVC
;
A
#
# COMPACT_ATOMS: atom_id res chain seq x y z
N MET A 1 -10.93 2.40 20.13
CA MET A 1 -11.04 3.77 19.58
C MET A 1 -10.48 3.69 18.17
N TYR A 2 -11.31 3.94 17.14
CA TYR A 2 -10.80 4.07 15.78
C TYR A 2 -10.29 5.50 15.65
N ASP A 3 -8.98 5.63 15.43
CA ASP A 3 -8.35 6.94 15.31
C ASP A 3 -8.98 7.71 14.13
N LEU A 4 -9.18 9.02 14.31
CA LEU A 4 -9.74 9.95 13.33
C LEU A 4 -11.21 9.71 12.88
N GLU A 5 -11.93 8.73 13.44
CA GLU A 5 -13.35 8.45 13.10
C GLU A 5 -14.25 9.70 13.23
N ASP A 6 -14.13 10.43 14.33
CA ASP A 6 -14.90 11.65 14.60
C ASP A 6 -14.57 12.77 13.60
N LEU A 7 -13.34 12.81 13.08
CA LEU A 7 -12.91 13.80 12.09
C LEU A 7 -13.40 13.45 10.69
N PHE A 8 -13.51 12.15 10.38
CA PHE A 8 -13.95 11.69 9.06
C PHE A 8 -15.48 11.61 8.93
N GLY A 9 -16.21 11.49 10.04
CA GLY A 9 -17.66 11.27 10.01
C GLY A 9 -18.05 9.89 9.48
N PHE A 10 -17.08 8.97 9.33
CA PHE A 10 -17.29 7.58 8.96
C PHE A 10 -16.17 6.69 9.53
N LYS A 11 -16.46 5.40 9.59
CA LYS A 11 -15.52 4.39 10.06
C LYS A 11 -14.67 3.83 8.92
N ILE A 12 -13.35 3.90 9.05
CA ILE A 12 -12.43 3.23 8.12
C ILE A 12 -12.50 1.71 8.35
N GLY A 13 -13.03 0.99 7.36
CA GLY A 13 -13.05 -0.46 7.32
C GLY A 13 -11.70 -1.08 6.95
N THR A 14 -11.57 -2.38 7.13
CA THR A 14 -10.39 -3.13 6.65
C THR A 14 -10.45 -3.34 5.14
N GLY A 15 -9.30 -3.59 4.51
CA GLY A 15 -9.24 -3.94 3.09
C GLY A 15 -9.46 -2.77 2.12
N ASN A 16 -9.23 -1.53 2.57
CA ASN A 16 -9.39 -0.32 1.77
C ASN A 16 -8.22 -0.02 0.81
N GLN A 17 -7.24 -0.93 0.69
CA GLN A 17 -6.08 -0.73 -0.19
C GLN A 17 -6.49 -0.65 -1.66
N GLY A 18 -7.54 -1.36 -2.08
CA GLY A 18 -8.08 -1.23 -3.45
C GLY A 18 -8.55 0.21 -3.73
N TYR A 19 -9.39 0.75 -2.86
CA TYR A 19 -9.83 2.15 -2.94
C TYR A 19 -8.66 3.15 -2.97
N GLN A 20 -7.62 2.92 -2.15
CA GLN A 20 -6.45 3.79 -2.14
C GLN A 20 -5.73 3.80 -3.50
N VAL A 21 -5.55 2.63 -4.13
CA VAL A 21 -4.96 2.54 -5.47
C VAL A 21 -5.80 3.29 -6.50
N ASP A 22 -7.12 3.14 -6.44
CA ASP A 22 -8.04 3.71 -7.44
C ASP A 22 -8.10 5.23 -7.39
N THR A 23 -7.69 5.84 -6.26
CA THR A 23 -7.60 7.30 -6.07
C THR A 23 -6.22 7.87 -6.42
N LEU A 24 -5.29 7.03 -6.88
CA LEU A 24 -3.93 7.40 -7.27
C LEU A 24 -3.67 7.02 -8.74
N PRO A 25 -4.05 7.89 -9.70
CA PRO A 25 -3.96 7.56 -11.12
C PRO A 25 -2.53 7.59 -11.69
N ILE A 26 -1.57 8.19 -10.98
CA ILE A 26 -0.21 8.39 -11.48
C ILE A 26 0.63 7.14 -11.21
N ASP A 27 0.76 6.28 -12.21
CA ASP A 27 1.69 5.16 -12.20
C ASP A 27 3.14 5.62 -12.40
N LEU A 28 4.05 4.97 -11.69
CA LEU A 28 5.48 5.22 -11.75
C LEU A 28 6.22 3.95 -12.15
N GLU A 29 7.40 4.13 -12.75
CA GLU A 29 8.40 3.06 -12.81
C GLU A 29 9.25 3.05 -11.54
N GLN A 30 9.84 1.90 -11.24
CA GLN A 30 10.67 1.75 -10.02
C GLN A 30 11.83 2.78 -9.98
N ALA A 31 12.35 3.17 -11.15
CA ALA A 31 13.45 4.13 -11.27
C ALA A 31 13.03 5.57 -10.93
N ASP A 32 11.74 5.87 -11.06
CA ASP A 32 11.19 7.23 -10.89
C ASP A 32 10.62 7.47 -9.48
N LEU A 33 10.62 6.44 -8.63
CA LEU A 33 10.17 6.52 -7.25
C LEU A 33 10.94 7.58 -6.44
N LYS A 34 10.18 8.45 -5.77
CA LYS A 34 10.68 9.45 -4.83
C LYS A 34 10.26 9.10 -3.41
N PRO A 35 11.06 9.49 -2.40
CA PRO A 35 10.65 9.31 -1.01
C PRO A 35 9.28 9.94 -0.75
N GLY A 36 8.35 9.15 -0.20
CA GLY A 36 6.95 9.54 0.00
C GLY A 36 5.97 8.83 -0.94
N ASP A 37 6.43 8.37 -2.11
CA ASP A 37 5.60 7.61 -3.03
C ASP A 37 5.16 6.25 -2.43
N LEU A 38 4.08 5.71 -2.96
CA LEU A 38 3.41 4.54 -2.40
C LEU A 38 3.68 3.30 -3.24
N ILE A 39 3.89 2.19 -2.54
CA ILE A 39 4.12 0.87 -3.12
C ILE A 39 2.96 -0.01 -2.69
N PHE A 40 2.13 -0.40 -3.65
CA PHE A 40 1.03 -1.32 -3.43
C PHE A 40 1.42 -2.73 -3.85
N TYR A 41 0.91 -3.71 -3.09
CA TYR A 41 1.23 -5.11 -3.28
C TYR A 41 -0.05 -5.86 -3.64
N SER A 42 -0.11 -6.34 -4.87
CA SER A 42 -1.12 -7.31 -5.27
C SER A 42 -0.57 -8.72 -5.16
N GLY A 43 -1.42 -9.68 -4.82
CA GLY A 43 -1.01 -11.07 -4.77
C GLY A 43 -2.15 -12.04 -4.51
N THR A 44 -1.93 -13.29 -4.88
CA THR A 44 -2.90 -14.36 -4.70
C THR A 44 -2.82 -14.87 -3.27
N ALA A 45 -3.96 -15.00 -2.58
CA ALA A 45 -3.95 -15.52 -1.22
C ALA A 45 -3.50 -17.00 -1.22
N THR A 46 -2.57 -17.36 -0.33
CA THR A 46 -2.10 -18.75 -0.23
C THR A 46 -3.16 -19.71 0.32
N ASN A 47 -4.14 -19.18 1.05
CA ASN A 47 -5.31 -19.94 1.51
C ASN A 47 -6.52 -19.63 0.59
N PRO A 48 -7.00 -20.59 -0.21
CA PRO A 48 -8.10 -20.38 -1.17
C PRO A 48 -9.46 -20.11 -0.51
N LYS A 49 -9.61 -20.40 0.81
CA LYS A 49 -10.86 -20.10 1.54
C LYS A 49 -11.01 -18.63 1.89
N LYS A 50 -9.97 -17.81 1.73
CA LYS A 50 -10.03 -16.38 2.05
C LYS A 50 -10.66 -15.62 0.88
N LYS A 51 -11.58 -14.72 1.21
CA LYS A 51 -12.17 -13.78 0.25
C LYS A 51 -11.05 -13.01 -0.48
N PRO A 52 -11.08 -12.94 -1.82
CA PRO A 52 -10.20 -12.03 -2.56
C PRO A 52 -10.60 -10.58 -2.26
N TRP A 53 -9.59 -9.74 -2.02
CA TRP A 53 -9.78 -8.30 -1.90
C TRP A 53 -9.83 -7.69 -3.30
N TRP A 54 -10.44 -6.51 -3.42
CA TRP A 54 -10.50 -5.76 -4.68
C TRP A 54 -9.10 -5.59 -5.29
N HIS A 55 -8.97 -5.77 -6.60
CA HIS A 55 -7.70 -5.87 -7.36
C HIS A 55 -6.67 -6.85 -6.79
N HIS A 56 -7.06 -7.77 -5.90
CA HIS A 56 -6.15 -8.59 -5.11
C HIS A 56 -5.13 -7.79 -4.28
N MET A 57 -5.45 -6.55 -3.89
CA MET A 57 -4.56 -5.72 -3.06
C MET A 57 -4.45 -6.27 -1.65
N LYS A 58 -3.22 -6.40 -1.16
CA LYS A 58 -2.90 -7.02 0.13
C LYS A 58 -2.20 -6.08 1.09
N HIS A 59 -1.40 -5.16 0.58
CA HIS A 59 -0.50 -4.36 1.41
C HIS A 59 -0.14 -3.05 0.71
N VAL A 60 0.26 -2.06 1.50
CA VAL A 60 0.79 -0.79 1.05
C VAL A 60 1.95 -0.39 1.95
N GLU A 61 3.00 0.16 1.35
CA GLU A 61 4.15 0.75 2.04
C GLU A 61 4.51 2.09 1.41
N MET A 62 5.21 2.92 2.16
CA MET A 62 5.78 4.16 1.65
C MET A 62 7.25 3.94 1.31
N PHE A 63 7.65 4.38 0.12
CA PHE A 63 9.04 4.36 -0.30
C PHE A 63 9.82 5.43 0.45
N THR A 64 10.96 5.07 1.02
CA THR A 64 11.84 6.01 1.75
C THR A 64 13.20 6.14 1.10
N ARG A 65 13.51 5.30 0.10
CA ARG A 65 14.84 5.09 -0.52
C ARG A 65 15.87 4.56 0.47
N GLY A 66 16.07 5.27 1.58
CA GLY A 66 16.98 4.93 2.66
C GLY A 66 18.43 4.72 2.18
N PRO A 67 19.30 4.19 3.05
CA PRO A 67 20.70 3.93 2.71
C PRO A 67 20.87 2.85 1.63
N THR A 68 19.91 1.94 1.51
CA THR A 68 19.94 0.81 0.57
C THR A 68 19.45 1.18 -0.83
N GLY A 69 18.88 2.36 -1.02
CA GLY A 69 18.26 2.80 -2.27
C GLY A 69 16.87 2.19 -2.55
N VAL A 70 16.48 1.15 -1.80
CA VAL A 70 15.21 0.41 -1.97
C VAL A 70 14.41 0.27 -0.67
N GLN A 71 14.72 1.09 0.33
CA GLN A 71 14.08 1.05 1.63
C GLN A 71 12.61 1.50 1.57
N SER A 72 11.78 0.90 2.42
CA SER A 72 10.39 1.32 2.64
C SER A 72 10.02 1.28 4.13
N ILE A 73 8.94 1.96 4.47
CA ILE A 73 8.32 1.94 5.80
C ILE A 73 6.89 1.40 5.70
N GLY A 74 6.51 0.52 6.62
CA GLY A 74 5.18 -0.07 6.63
C GLY A 74 4.94 -1.02 7.79
N SER A 75 3.82 -1.75 7.73
CA SER A 75 3.47 -2.77 8.73
C SER A 75 3.26 -4.14 8.08
N ARG A 76 4.34 -4.93 7.99
CA ARG A 76 4.32 -6.28 7.37
C ARG A 76 3.76 -7.38 8.30
N GLY A 77 3.10 -7.05 9.40
CA GLY A 77 2.63 -8.07 10.36
C GLY A 77 1.53 -7.60 11.30
N MET A 78 0.59 -8.50 11.57
CA MET A 78 -0.64 -8.24 12.33
C MET A 78 -0.42 -7.79 13.79
N LYS A 79 0.76 -8.10 14.37
CA LYS A 79 1.17 -7.70 15.73
C LYS A 79 2.38 -6.77 15.72
N LYS A 80 2.83 -6.30 14.56
CA LYS A 80 3.99 -5.44 14.44
C LYS A 80 3.54 -3.99 14.31
N VAL A 81 4.26 -3.10 14.97
CA VAL A 81 4.17 -1.66 14.72
C VAL A 81 4.78 -1.32 13.37
N VAL A 82 4.61 -0.08 12.93
CA VAL A 82 5.28 0.45 11.74
C VAL A 82 6.79 0.34 11.92
N ASN A 83 7.49 -0.18 10.91
CA ASN A 83 8.94 -0.35 10.91
C ASN A 83 9.53 0.01 9.54
N TYR A 84 10.79 0.41 9.53
CA TYR A 84 11.60 0.47 8.32
C TYR A 84 12.03 -0.93 7.89
N PHE A 85 12.09 -1.14 6.58
CA PHE A 85 12.58 -2.36 5.96
C PHE A 85 13.61 -2.02 4.89
N ASP A 86 14.75 -2.71 4.91
CA ASP A 86 15.87 -2.48 3.98
C ASP A 86 15.49 -2.61 2.50
N SER A 87 14.44 -3.38 2.20
CA SER A 87 13.89 -3.53 0.86
C SER A 87 12.37 -3.66 0.89
N PHE A 88 11.69 -2.97 -0.02
CA PHE A 88 10.27 -3.17 -0.32
C PHE A 88 9.97 -4.52 -1.00
N LYS A 89 10.99 -5.23 -1.50
CA LYS A 89 10.85 -6.57 -2.10
C LYS A 89 11.03 -7.63 -1.01
N PHE A 90 9.99 -8.40 -0.73
CA PHE A 90 10.03 -9.50 0.24
C PHE A 90 9.11 -10.64 -0.19
N VAL A 91 9.34 -11.82 0.38
CA VAL A 91 8.45 -12.97 0.21
C VAL A 91 7.44 -13.01 1.36
N SER A 92 6.15 -12.97 1.03
CA SER A 92 5.08 -13.08 2.01
C SER A 92 4.72 -14.54 2.29
N ARG A 93 4.30 -14.84 3.53
CA ARG A 93 3.74 -16.15 3.90
C ARG A 93 2.23 -16.25 3.61
N SER A 94 1.54 -15.11 3.45
CA SER A 94 0.08 -15.04 3.37
C SER A 94 -0.46 -14.83 1.96
N TYR A 95 0.40 -14.44 1.02
CA TYR A 95 0.07 -14.27 -0.40
C TYR A 95 1.30 -14.57 -1.27
N ALA A 96 1.04 -15.12 -2.46
CA ALA A 96 2.03 -15.47 -3.48
C ALA A 96 1.86 -14.57 -4.72
N ASP A 97 2.75 -14.73 -5.71
CA ASP A 97 2.73 -14.03 -6.99
C ASP A 97 2.68 -12.50 -6.85
N ILE A 98 3.57 -11.99 -5.99
CA ILE A 98 3.59 -10.57 -5.61
C ILE A 98 3.90 -9.72 -6.84
N LYS A 99 3.01 -8.79 -7.16
CA LYS A 99 3.28 -7.69 -8.08
C LYS A 99 3.26 -6.37 -7.33
N TRP A 100 4.25 -5.54 -7.63
CA TRP A 100 4.40 -4.20 -7.08
C TRP A 100 3.77 -3.18 -8.04
N HIS A 101 2.96 -2.29 -7.50
CA HIS A 101 2.39 -1.16 -8.21
C HIS A 101 2.91 0.11 -7.55
N TYR A 102 3.58 0.95 -8.32
CA TYR A 102 4.21 2.17 -7.84
C TYR A 102 3.32 3.35 -8.18
N LYS A 103 2.90 4.10 -7.16
CA LYS A 103 1.98 5.22 -7.31
C LYS A 103 2.58 6.49 -6.72
N SER A 104 2.50 7.59 -7.44
CA SER A 104 2.88 8.89 -6.90
C SER A 104 1.86 9.34 -5.85
N ILE A 105 2.34 9.86 -4.72
CA ILE A 105 1.45 10.41 -3.67
C ILE A 105 0.93 11.82 -4.02
N ASP A 106 1.46 12.46 -5.07
CA ASP A 106 1.20 13.86 -5.42
C ASP A 106 -0.31 14.16 -5.57
N THR A 107 -1.10 13.21 -6.10
CA THR A 107 -2.55 13.37 -6.23
C THR A 107 -3.23 13.64 -4.88
N TRP A 108 -2.84 12.91 -3.83
CA TRP A 108 -3.37 13.13 -2.49
C TRP A 108 -2.84 14.41 -1.85
N LEU A 109 -1.58 14.78 -2.12
CA LEU A 109 -1.00 16.03 -1.65
C LEU A 109 -1.70 17.26 -2.25
N GLU A 110 -2.22 17.14 -3.47
CA GLU A 110 -3.06 18.15 -4.11
C GLU A 110 -4.51 18.16 -3.57
N GLY A 111 -4.87 17.25 -2.67
CA GLY A 111 -6.21 17.13 -2.11
C GLY A 111 -7.22 16.46 -3.05
N LYS A 112 -6.76 15.79 -4.11
CA LYS A 112 -7.63 15.06 -5.04
C LYS A 112 -7.83 13.63 -4.56
N CYS A 113 -9.08 13.20 -4.47
CA CYS A 113 -9.47 11.87 -4.02
C CYS A 113 -10.67 11.40 -4.84
N GLU A 114 -10.44 11.22 -6.14
CA GLU A 114 -11.44 10.77 -7.12
C GLU A 114 -11.05 9.37 -7.60
N ILE A 115 -12.05 8.48 -7.75
CA ILE A 115 -11.83 7.13 -8.25
C ILE A 115 -11.64 7.18 -9.76
N VAL A 116 -10.53 6.63 -10.25
CA VAL A 116 -10.14 6.65 -11.68
C VAL A 116 -10.08 5.24 -12.30
N CYS A 117 -10.51 4.21 -11.57
CA CYS A 117 -10.45 2.80 -11.96
C CYS A 117 -11.27 2.44 -13.21
#